data_AF-A0A1G3LLD9-F1
#
_entry.id   AF-A0A1G3LLD9-F1
#
_cell.length_a   1.000
_cell.length_b   1.000
_cell.length_c   1.000
_cell.angle_alpha   90.00
_cell.angle_beta   90.00
_cell.angle_gamma   90.00
#
_symmetry.space_group_name_H-M   'P 1'
#
loop_
_entity.id
_entity.type
_entity.pdbx_description
1 polymer ?
#
loop_
_entity_poly.entity_id
_entity_poly.type
_entity_poly.pdbx_seq_one_letter_code
_entity_poly.pdbx_strand_id
1 'polypeptide(L)'
;MAAYNPLAPQDRLELAAALVLKLQECNFHLEDRPGTKERVYSRTVDGSPGIRVLVYTTVEGKQVREVGDDAIRVVAVYTNKEGQERGIAKAEKRVHRTGEFQAIVDRTYARMREVYALAKQAEKCPSCGAPLFKSKKGNLVCADICWQRRAAA
;
A
#
# COMPACT_ATOMS: atom_id res chain seq x y z
N MET A 1 -22.34 14.88 -4.23
CA MET A 1 -21.94 14.29 -5.55
C MET A 1 -22.76 13.01 -5.76
N ALA A 2 -22.74 12.39 -6.93
CA ALA A 2 -23.48 11.13 -7.14
C ALA A 2 -22.93 10.00 -6.24
N ALA A 3 -23.82 9.12 -5.78
CA ALA A 3 -23.43 7.90 -5.09
C ALA A 3 -22.86 6.89 -6.09
N TYR A 4 -21.78 6.19 -5.71
CA TYR A 4 -21.19 5.15 -6.53
C TYR A 4 -22.07 3.90 -6.55
N ASN A 5 -22.42 3.43 -7.75
CA ASN A 5 -23.13 2.17 -7.97
C ASN A 5 -22.17 1.10 -8.54
N PRO A 6 -21.80 0.07 -7.77
CA PRO A 6 -20.87 -0.95 -8.24
C PRO A 6 -21.43 -1.89 -9.31
N LEU A 7 -22.74 -1.89 -9.55
CA LEU A 7 -23.38 -2.67 -10.62
C LEU A 7 -23.43 -1.88 -11.94
N ALA A 8 -23.18 -0.57 -11.91
CA ALA A 8 -23.12 0.26 -13.11
C ALA A 8 -21.71 0.24 -13.70
N PRO A 9 -21.48 -0.28 -14.92
CA PRO A 9 -20.15 -0.35 -15.51
C PRO A 9 -19.48 1.02 -15.67
N GLN A 10 -20.27 2.06 -15.97
CA GLN A 10 -19.80 3.43 -16.12
C GLN A 10 -19.22 3.97 -14.81
N ASP A 11 -19.91 3.79 -13.69
CA ASP A 11 -19.43 4.18 -12.37
C ASP A 11 -18.10 3.51 -12.02
N ARG A 12 -17.93 2.24 -12.40
CA ARG A 12 -16.67 1.52 -12.14
C ARG A 12 -15.50 2.05 -12.96
N LEU A 13 -15.77 2.48 -14.21
CA LEU A 13 -14.77 3.13 -15.06
C LEU A 13 -14.38 4.50 -14.49
N GLU A 14 -15.36 5.29 -14.09
CA GLU A 14 -15.15 6.63 -13.52
C GLU A 14 -14.38 6.57 -12.20
N LEU A 15 -14.75 5.64 -11.30
CA LEU A 15 -14.04 5.47 -10.04
C LEU A 15 -12.60 4.99 -10.27
N ALA A 16 -12.37 4.09 -11.23
CA ALA A 16 -11.02 3.66 -11.60
C ALA A 16 -10.17 4.84 -12.10
N ALA A 17 -10.73 5.66 -12.99
CA ALA A 17 -10.06 6.84 -13.52
C ALA A 17 -9.73 7.84 -12.40
N ALA A 18 -10.67 8.12 -11.50
CA ALA A 18 -10.47 9.04 -10.39
C ALA A 18 -9.39 8.55 -9.40
N LEU A 19 -9.39 7.26 -9.07
CA LEU A 19 -8.35 6.66 -8.21
C LEU A 19 -6.97 6.74 -8.86
N VAL A 20 -6.87 6.39 -10.15
CA VAL A 20 -5.60 6.43 -10.90
C VAL A 20 -5.07 7.86 -10.99
N LEU A 21 -5.93 8.83 -11.33
CA LEU A 21 -5.56 10.24 -11.39
C LEU A 21 -5.03 10.70 -10.02
N LYS A 22 -5.74 10.39 -8.94
CA LYS A 22 -5.32 10.76 -7.59
C LYS A 22 -3.97 10.17 -7.19
N LEU A 23 -3.72 8.91 -7.57
CA LEU A 23 -2.45 8.23 -7.32
C LEU A 23 -1.30 8.94 -8.06
N GLN A 24 -1.51 9.26 -9.34
CA GLN A 24 -0.53 9.95 -10.17
C GLN A 24 -0.22 11.36 -9.64
N GLU A 25 -1.24 12.13 -9.25
CA GLU A 25 -1.06 13.43 -8.58
C GLU A 25 -0.22 13.32 -7.30
N CYS A 26 -0.35 12.20 -6.59
CA CYS A 26 0.41 11.92 -5.38
C CYS A 26 1.80 11.30 -5.66
N ASN A 27 2.27 11.31 -6.91
CA ASN A 27 3.53 10.73 -7.37
C ASN A 27 3.67 9.23 -7.08
N PHE A 28 2.56 8.50 -7.17
CA PHE A 28 2.59 7.04 -7.23
C PHE A 28 2.68 6.60 -8.70
N HIS A 29 3.54 5.62 -8.95
CA HIS A 29 3.77 5.05 -10.26
C HIS A 29 3.23 3.63 -10.34
N LEU A 30 2.81 3.21 -11.52
CA LEU A 30 2.35 1.84 -11.74
C LEU A 30 3.53 0.88 -11.48
N GLU A 31 3.29 -0.13 -10.65
CA GLU A 31 4.25 -1.18 -10.32
C GLU A 31 3.73 -2.51 -10.86
N ASP A 32 4.56 -3.19 -11.65
CA ASP A 32 4.24 -4.56 -12.05
C ASP A 32 4.41 -5.51 -10.86
N ARG A 33 3.39 -6.33 -10.63
CA ARG A 33 3.30 -7.24 -9.48
C ARG A 33 2.87 -8.61 -9.95
N PRO A 34 3.80 -9.59 -9.98
CA PRO A 34 3.44 -10.98 -10.29
C PRO A 34 2.36 -11.50 -9.33
N GLY A 35 1.40 -12.24 -9.88
CA GLY A 35 0.35 -12.89 -9.10
C GLY A 35 -0.89 -12.03 -8.80
N THR A 36 -1.00 -10.82 -9.36
CA THR A 36 -2.25 -10.05 -9.34
C THR A 36 -2.58 -9.47 -10.70
N LYS A 37 -3.88 -9.41 -11.04
CA LYS A 37 -4.41 -8.70 -12.22
C LYS A 37 -4.74 -7.23 -11.90
N GLU A 38 -4.74 -6.91 -10.62
CA GLU A 38 -5.00 -5.59 -10.08
C GLU A 38 -3.83 -4.65 -10.38
N ARG A 39 -4.13 -3.42 -10.77
CA ARG A 39 -3.12 -2.37 -10.91
C ARG A 39 -2.63 -1.96 -9.53
N VAL A 40 -1.36 -2.24 -9.26
CA VAL A 40 -0.68 -1.84 -8.03
C VAL A 40 0.14 -0.59 -8.32
N TYR A 41 0.07 0.36 -7.42
CA TYR A 41 0.81 1.61 -7.52
C TYR A 41 1.77 1.74 -6.37
N SER A 42 2.98 2.25 -6.60
CA SER A 42 3.95 2.47 -5.53
C SER A 42 4.61 3.83 -5.56
N ARG A 43 5.05 4.25 -4.37
CA ARG A 43 5.81 5.48 -4.15
C ARG A 43 6.91 5.21 -3.13
N THR A 44 8.12 5.65 -3.42
CA THR A 44 9.25 5.64 -2.48
C THR A 44 8.99 6.59 -1.31
N VAL A 45 9.46 6.21 -0.13
CA VAL A 45 9.36 7.07 1.06
C VAL A 45 10.61 7.94 1.17
N ASP A 46 10.41 9.25 1.22
CA ASP A 46 11.49 10.23 1.18
C ASP A 46 12.33 10.14 2.45
N GLY A 47 13.65 9.99 2.28
CA GLY A 47 14.59 9.81 3.39
C GLY A 47 14.63 8.39 3.98
N SER A 48 13.89 7.44 3.40
CA SER A 48 13.83 6.05 3.85
C SER A 48 14.19 5.07 2.73
N PRO A 49 15.51 4.87 2.45
CA PRO A 49 15.97 3.99 1.39
C PRO A 49 15.41 2.57 1.52
N GLY A 50 14.99 1.99 0.39
CA GLY A 50 14.40 0.65 0.33
C GLY A 50 12.96 0.55 0.82
N ILE A 51 12.35 1.64 1.31
CA ILE A 51 10.95 1.65 1.75
C ILE A 51 10.06 2.24 0.66
N ARG A 52 8.95 1.55 0.37
CA ARG A 52 7.93 1.97 -0.59
C ARG A 52 6.53 1.79 0.01
N VAL A 53 5.62 2.70 -0.30
CA VAL A 53 4.18 2.54 -0.07
C VAL A 53 3.55 1.97 -1.33
N LEU A 54 2.71 0.96 -1.18
CA LEU A 54 1.96 0.30 -2.24
C LEU A 54 0.46 0.47 -2.03
N VAL A 55 -0.26 0.68 -3.13
CA VAL A 55 -1.71 0.77 -3.19
C VAL A 55 -2.23 -0.29 -4.15
N TYR A 56 -2.96 -1.25 -3.59
CA TYR A 56 -3.76 -2.24 -4.31
C TYR A 56 -5.13 -1.61 -4.56
N THR A 57 -5.37 -1.19 -5.81
CA THR A 57 -6.43 -0.23 -6.19
C THR A 57 -7.80 -0.85 -6.50
N THR A 58 -7.89 -2.17 -6.57
CA THR A 58 -8.96 -3.00 -7.10
C THR A 58 -9.27 -2.79 -8.59
N VAL A 59 -8.45 -2.01 -9.31
CA VAL A 59 -8.62 -1.74 -10.73
C VAL A 59 -8.03 -2.90 -11.54
N GLU A 60 -8.86 -3.53 -12.37
CA GLU A 60 -8.45 -4.54 -13.34
C GLU A 60 -8.79 -4.04 -14.75
N GLY A 61 -7.78 -4.03 -15.63
CA GLY A 61 -7.90 -3.35 -16.92
C GLY A 61 -8.21 -1.85 -16.75
N LYS A 62 -9.45 -1.45 -17.05
CA LYS A 62 -9.90 -0.04 -17.02
C LYS A 62 -10.92 0.27 -15.93
N GLN A 63 -11.40 -0.72 -15.18
CA GLN A 63 -12.50 -0.54 -14.22
C GLN A 63 -12.12 -1.11 -12.86
N VAL A 64 -12.75 -0.61 -11.80
CA VAL A 64 -12.69 -1.31 -10.50
C VAL A 64 -13.50 -2.61 -10.57
N ARG A 65 -13.11 -3.62 -9.80
CA ARG A 65 -13.84 -4.90 -9.70
C ARG A 65 -15.29 -4.75 -9.25
N GLU A 66 -16.07 -5.81 -9.36
CA GLU A 66 -17.43 -5.87 -8.80
C GLU A 66 -17.43 -5.94 -7.26
N VAL A 67 -18.63 -5.93 -6.67
CA VAL A 67 -18.84 -6.08 -5.22
C VAL A 67 -18.34 -7.44 -4.75
N GLY A 68 -17.79 -7.50 -3.55
CA GLY A 68 -17.36 -8.76 -2.90
C GLY A 68 -15.90 -9.11 -3.16
N ASP A 69 -15.33 -8.61 -4.26
CA ASP A 69 -13.98 -8.93 -4.69
C ASP A 69 -12.91 -8.04 -4.03
N ASP A 70 -12.88 -7.96 -2.71
CA ASP A 70 -11.87 -7.20 -1.94
C ASP A 70 -11.95 -5.66 -2.02
N ALA A 71 -11.39 -5.04 -0.98
CA ALA A 71 -11.33 -3.59 -0.78
C ALA A 71 -9.92 -3.05 -1.09
N ILE A 72 -9.81 -1.75 -1.36
CA ILE A 72 -8.52 -1.11 -1.63
C ILE A 72 -7.62 -1.24 -0.39
N ARG A 73 -6.36 -1.63 -0.61
CA ARG A 73 -5.38 -1.88 0.46
C ARG A 73 -4.14 -1.02 0.25
N VAL A 74 -3.70 -0.36 1.33
CA VAL A 74 -2.46 0.42 1.36
C VAL A 74 -1.49 -0.21 2.36
N VAL A 75 -0.27 -0.48 1.92
CA VAL A 75 0.81 -1.09 2.72
C VAL A 75 2.13 -0.39 2.47
N ALA A 76 3.05 -0.46 3.42
CA ALA A 76 4.45 -0.12 3.20
C ALA A 76 5.29 -1.39 3.25
N VAL A 77 6.22 -1.51 2.31
CA VAL A 77 7.17 -2.61 2.24
C VAL A 77 8.59 -2.07 2.30
N TYR A 78 9.49 -2.88 2.84
CA TYR A 78 10.92 -2.68 2.79
C TYR A 78 11.55 -3.81 1.98
N THR A 79 12.39 -3.47 1.01
CA THR A 79 13.23 -4.43 0.29
C THR A 79 14.56 -4.55 1.01
N ASN A 80 14.85 -5.75 1.54
CA ASN A 80 16.10 -6.02 2.25
C ASN A 80 17.29 -6.16 1.30
N LYS A 81 18.49 -6.33 1.86
CA LYS A 81 19.74 -6.50 1.08
C LYS A 81 19.76 -7.76 0.19
N GLU A 82 18.90 -8.73 0.46
CA GLU A 82 18.75 -9.96 -0.34
C GLU A 82 17.67 -9.80 -1.43
N GLY A 83 17.09 -8.61 -1.59
CA GLY A 83 16.01 -8.35 -2.54
C GLY A 83 14.63 -8.86 -2.07
N GLN A 84 14.52 -9.36 -0.84
CA GLN A 84 13.25 -9.83 -0.28
C GLN A 84 12.45 -8.67 0.28
N GLU A 85 11.13 -8.72 0.08
CA GLU A 85 10.23 -7.72 0.63
C GLU A 85 9.61 -8.13 1.96
N ARG A 86 9.50 -7.16 2.87
CA ARG A 86 8.77 -7.32 4.12
C ARG A 86 7.82 -6.16 4.32
N GLY A 87 6.58 -6.48 4.69
CA GLY A 87 5.61 -5.48 5.10
C GLY A 87 6.02 -4.86 6.43
N ILE A 88 6.16 -3.55 6.46
CA ILE A 88 6.57 -2.80 7.67
C ILE A 88 5.40 -2.03 8.30
N ALA A 89 4.44 -1.58 7.49
CA ALA A 89 3.24 -0.91 7.93
C ALA A 89 2.07 -1.24 7.01
N LYS A 90 0.86 -1.09 7.51
CA LYS A 90 -0.37 -1.20 6.74
C LYS A 90 -1.39 -0.23 7.31
N ALA A 91 -2.28 0.25 6.45
CA ALA A 91 -3.42 1.03 6.93
C ALA A 91 -4.24 0.18 7.90
N GLU A 92 -4.73 0.78 8.98
CA GLU A 92 -5.55 0.07 9.96
C GLU A 92 -6.84 -0.47 9.33
N LYS A 93 -7.47 0.35 8.48
CA LYS A 93 -8.72 0.02 7.79
C LYS A 93 -8.49 -0.05 6.29
N ARG A 94 -9.13 -1.04 5.65
CA ARG A 94 -9.26 -1.09 4.19
C ARG A 94 -10.25 -0.03 3.71
N VAL A 95 -10.15 0.37 2.45
CA VAL A 95 -11.11 1.32 1.86
C VAL A 95 -12.17 0.56 1.07
N HIS A 96 -13.38 0.50 1.65
CA HIS A 96 -14.56 0.00 0.97
C HIS A 96 -15.05 1.03 -0.06
N ARG A 97 -15.42 0.55 -1.25
CA ARG A 97 -15.93 1.33 -2.38
C ARG A 97 -17.44 1.55 -2.22
N THR A 98 -17.82 2.25 -1.15
CA THR A 98 -19.22 2.52 -0.78
C THR A 98 -19.44 4.01 -0.54
N GLY A 99 -20.67 4.47 -0.83
CA GLY A 99 -21.05 5.88 -0.69
C GLY A 99 -20.67 6.72 -1.91
N GLU A 100 -20.36 8.00 -1.69
CA GLU A 100 -20.03 8.92 -2.78
C GLU A 100 -18.65 8.63 -3.39
N PHE A 101 -18.51 8.89 -4.70
CA PHE A 101 -17.25 8.75 -5.44
C PHE A 101 -16.08 9.47 -4.75
N GLN A 102 -16.25 10.76 -4.50
CA GLN A 102 -15.19 11.59 -3.92
C GLN A 102 -14.80 11.09 -2.53
N ALA A 103 -15.77 10.65 -1.72
CA ALA A 103 -15.49 10.09 -0.41
C ALA A 103 -14.64 8.81 -0.47
N ILE A 104 -14.80 7.97 -1.52
CA ILE A 104 -13.96 6.78 -1.73
C ILE A 104 -12.52 7.20 -2.05
N VAL A 105 -12.35 8.19 -2.92
CA VAL A 105 -11.04 8.74 -3.31
C VAL A 105 -10.35 9.39 -2.10
N ASP A 106 -11.08 10.19 -1.32
CA ASP A 106 -10.56 10.87 -0.13
C ASP A 106 -10.13 9.89 0.96
N ARG A 107 -10.93 8.83 1.19
CA ARG A 107 -10.53 7.74 2.10
C ARG A 107 -9.27 7.05 1.61
N THR A 108 -9.15 6.80 0.31
CA THR A 108 -7.94 6.20 -0.28
C THR A 108 -6.72 7.10 -0.03
N TYR A 109 -6.85 8.39 -0.32
CA TYR A 109 -5.81 9.38 -0.08
C TYR A 109 -5.41 9.48 1.41
N ALA A 110 -6.38 9.47 2.32
CA ALA A 110 -6.12 9.47 3.75
C ALA A 110 -5.28 8.25 4.18
N ARG A 111 -5.60 7.06 3.67
CA ARG A 111 -4.84 5.82 3.95
C ARG A 111 -3.45 5.84 3.33
N MET A 112 -3.29 6.43 2.14
CA MET A 112 -1.96 6.66 1.55
C MET A 112 -1.09 7.51 2.45
N ARG A 113 -1.61 8.63 2.96
CA ARG A 113 -0.88 9.53 3.87
C ARG A 113 -0.54 8.89 5.20
N GLU A 114 -1.51 8.17 5.79
CA GLU A 114 -1.32 7.42 7.04
C GLU A 114 -0.14 6.44 6.91
N VAL A 115 -0.17 5.58 5.89
CA VAL A 115 0.87 4.55 5.70
C VAL A 115 2.20 5.18 5.34
N TYR A 116 2.21 6.26 4.56
CA TYR A 116 3.43 7.00 4.24
C TYR A 116 4.07 7.59 5.50
N ALA A 117 3.28 8.20 6.39
CA ALA A 117 3.76 8.76 7.64
C ALA A 117 4.33 7.66 8.57
N LEU A 118 3.61 6.55 8.72
CA LEU A 118 4.05 5.40 9.51
C LEU A 118 5.37 4.82 8.97
N ALA A 119 5.49 4.68 7.65
CA ALA A 119 6.69 4.16 7.00
C ALA A 119 7.89 5.10 7.16
N LYS A 120 7.66 6.42 7.11
CA LYS A 120 8.69 7.44 7.32
C LYS A 120 9.21 7.46 8.75
N GLN A 121 8.33 7.19 9.71
CA GLN A 121 8.63 7.17 11.15
C GLN A 121 9.00 5.77 11.67
N ALA A 122 9.18 4.79 10.78
CA ALA A 122 9.53 3.44 11.19
C ALA A 122 10.84 3.42 11.99
N GLU A 123 10.78 2.86 13.19
CA GLU A 123 11.95 2.69 14.05
C GLU A 123 13.01 1.86 13.32
N LYS A 124 14.28 2.20 13.49
CA LYS A 124 15.40 1.52 12.83
C LYS A 124 16.08 0.58 13.81
N CYS A 125 16.50 -0.57 13.30
CA CYS A 125 17.29 -1.52 14.06
C CYS A 125 18.63 -0.86 14.47
N PRO A 126 18.98 -0.87 15.77
CA PRO A 126 20.25 -0.27 16.23
C PRO A 126 21.48 -1.03 15.71
N SER A 127 21.31 -2.28 15.28
CA SER A 127 22.40 -3.12 14.78
C SER A 127 22.72 -2.93 13.31
N CYS A 128 21.72 -2.73 12.44
CA CYS A 128 21.94 -2.73 10.99
C CYS A 128 21.25 -1.57 10.25
N GLY A 129 20.47 -0.74 10.96
CA GLY A 129 19.76 0.41 10.39
C GLY A 129 18.51 0.07 9.57
N ALA A 130 18.19 -1.20 9.35
CA ALA A 130 16.96 -1.62 8.66
C ALA A 130 15.72 -1.30 9.51
N PRO A 131 14.55 -1.04 8.90
CA PRO A 131 13.33 -0.76 9.65
C PRO A 131 12.91 -1.94 10.52
N LEU A 132 12.32 -1.64 11.66
CA LEU A 132 11.62 -2.59 12.50
C LEU A 132 10.17 -2.72 12.05
N PHE A 133 9.60 -3.91 12.17
CA PHE A 133 8.18 -4.16 11.94
C PHE A 133 7.57 -4.95 13.08
N LYS A 134 6.25 -4.82 13.27
CA LYS A 134 5.52 -5.57 14.28
C LYS A 134 5.21 -6.97 13.75
N SER A 135 5.76 -7.99 14.40
CA SER A 135 5.47 -9.40 14.11
C SER A 135 4.03 -9.77 14.49
N LYS A 136 3.56 -10.96 14.05
CA LYS A 136 2.24 -11.51 14.44
C LYS A 136 2.07 -11.63 15.97
N LYS A 137 3.17 -11.83 16.70
CA LYS A 137 3.19 -11.92 18.18
C LYS A 137 3.25 -10.54 18.86
N GLY A 138 3.26 -9.45 18.09
CA GLY A 138 3.30 -8.08 18.62
C GLY A 138 4.69 -7.52 18.90
N ASN A 139 5.75 -8.33 18.80
CA ASN A 139 7.13 -7.89 19.01
C ASN A 139 7.65 -7.10 17.81
N LEU A 140 8.43 -6.04 18.07
CA LEU A 140 9.21 -5.35 17.06
C LEU A 140 10.42 -6.20 16.65
N VAL A 141 10.58 -6.40 15.36
CA VAL A 141 11.63 -7.25 14.78
C VAL A 141 12.26 -6.55 13.59
N CYS A 142 13.58 -6.69 13.44
CA CYS A 142 14.32 -6.11 12.33
C CYS A 142 13.97 -6.78 10.99
N ALA A 143 13.69 -5.97 9.95
CA ALA A 143 13.34 -6.44 8.62
C ALA A 143 14.48 -7.17 7.89
N ASP A 144 15.73 -6.91 8.24
CA ASP A 144 16.90 -7.64 7.73
C ASP A 144 17.14 -8.97 8.47
N ILE A 145 16.43 -9.25 9.57
CA ILE A 145 16.65 -10.42 10.43
C ILE A 145 18.14 -10.56 10.80
N CYS A 146 18.80 -9.43 11.09
CA CYS A 146 20.25 -9.38 11.26
C CYS A 146 20.76 -10.21 12.44
N TRP A 147 19.89 -10.53 13.42
CA TRP A 147 20.25 -11.37 14.56
C TRP A 147 20.50 -12.83 14.19
N GLN A 148 19.87 -13.36 13.13
CA GLN A 148 20.15 -14.72 12.68
C GLN A 148 21.53 -14.82 12.05
N ARG A 149 21.98 -13.77 11.35
CA ARG A 149 23.32 -13.74 10.74
C ARG A 149 24.44 -13.65 11.77
N ARG A 150 24.17 -13.07 12.95
CA ARG A 150 25.14 -13.01 14.06
C ARG A 150 25.29 -14.33 14.80
N ALA A 151 24.29 -15.21 14.77
CA ALA A 151 24.35 -16.52 15.45
C ALA A 151 25.11 -17.59 14.63
N ALA A 152 25.49 -17.27 13.40
CA ALA A 152 26.20 -18.16 12.47
C ALA A 152 27.69 -17.77 12.30
N ALA A 153 28.18 -16.83 13.11
CA ALA A 153 29.58 -16.42 13.21
C ALA A 153 30.10 -16.74 14.62
#